data_AF-A0A819XB74-F1
#
_entry.id   AF-A0A819XB74-F1
#
_cell.length_a   1.000
_cell.length_b   1.000
_cell.length_c   1.000
_cell.angle_alpha   90.00
_cell.angle_beta   90.00
_cell.angle_gamma   90.00
#
_symmetry.space_group_name_H-M   'P 1'
#
loop_
_entity.id
_entity.type
_entity.pdbx_description
1 polymer ?
#
loop_
_entity_poly.entity_id
_entity_poly.type
_entity_poly.pdbx_seq_one_letter_code
_entity_poly.pdbx_strand_id
1 'polypeptide(L)'
;RYCQSHLPSHMIPSIFIILDKFPLNANGKIDRKQLPSPDFSLSALLSSVKSDTPLNQFEERIHTIWCQVLHCDENHISGTASFFSVGGHSLRFIELYYRYQSLFNFNARSLSIGLFLQQPTIRQHAQLLQTLPSNDAQTIRWQSLVINEGKTSLN
;
A
#
# COMPACT_ATOMS: atom_id res chain seq x y z
N ARG A 1 7.52 -6.23 -16.54
CA ARG A 1 8.85 -5.57 -16.65
C ARG A 1 8.88 -4.46 -17.70
N TYR A 2 8.43 -4.66 -18.95
CA TYR A 2 8.42 -3.59 -19.98
C TYR A 2 7.76 -2.28 -19.54
N CYS A 3 6.59 -2.34 -18.88
CA CYS A 3 5.90 -1.14 -18.39
C CYS A 3 6.72 -0.36 -17.36
N GLN A 4 7.52 -1.02 -16.52
CA GLN A 4 8.30 -0.37 -15.47
C GLN A 4 9.42 0.52 -16.03
N SER A 5 9.95 0.20 -17.22
CA SER A 5 11.01 0.99 -17.84
C SER A 5 10.49 2.12 -18.74
N HIS A 6 9.20 2.14 -19.07
CA HIS A 6 8.62 3.08 -20.03
C HIS A 6 7.48 3.94 -19.46
N LEU A 7 6.91 3.54 -18.32
CA LEU A 7 5.80 4.23 -17.69
C LEU A 7 6.20 4.72 -16.30
N PRO A 8 5.72 5.91 -15.90
CA PRO A 8 5.73 6.31 -14.49
C PRO A 8 5.06 5.26 -13.61
N SER A 9 5.50 5.15 -12.35
CA SER A 9 5.03 4.12 -11.41
C SER A 9 3.50 4.05 -11.28
N HIS A 10 2.82 5.18 -11.30
CA HIS A 10 1.36 5.29 -11.17
C HIS A 10 0.57 4.90 -12.44
N MET A 11 1.25 4.73 -13.59
CA MET A 11 0.65 4.28 -14.85
C MET A 11 0.85 2.78 -15.09
N ILE A 12 1.56 2.09 -14.20
CA ILE A 12 1.80 0.65 -14.30
C ILE A 12 0.55 -0.08 -13.79
N PRO A 13 -0.10 -0.93 -14.61
CA PRO A 13 -1.23 -1.73 -14.16
C PRO A 13 -0.83 -2.63 -12.99
N SER A 14 -1.69 -2.70 -11.98
CA SER A 14 -1.52 -3.63 -10.86
C SER A 14 -1.78 -5.08 -11.27
N ILE A 15 -2.63 -5.32 -12.28
CA ILE A 15 -3.03 -6.65 -12.74
C ILE A 15 -3.00 -6.70 -14.27
N PHE A 16 -2.54 -7.83 -14.80
CA PHE A 16 -2.66 -8.18 -16.22
C PHE A 16 -3.50 -9.45 -16.34
N ILE A 17 -4.58 -9.39 -17.13
CA ILE A 17 -5.45 -10.54 -17.42
C ILE A 17 -5.26 -10.88 -18.89
N ILE A 18 -4.84 -12.10 -19.17
CA ILE A 18 -4.70 -12.59 -20.55
C ILE A 18 -6.07 -13.07 -21.00
N LEU A 19 -6.49 -12.59 -22.17
CA LEU A 19 -7.72 -12.99 -22.84
C LEU A 19 -7.34 -13.59 -24.19
N ASP A 20 -7.89 -14.76 -24.52
CA ASP A 20 -7.74 -15.35 -25.84
C ASP A 20 -8.45 -14.51 -26.91
N LYS A 21 -9.56 -13.86 -26.53
CA LYS A 21 -10.34 -12.98 -27.40
C LYS A 21 -11.00 -11.87 -26.61
N PHE A 22 -11.02 -10.66 -27.18
CA PHE A 22 -11.77 -9.55 -26.59
C PHE A 22 -13.28 -9.74 -26.79
N PRO A 23 -14.10 -9.54 -25.73
CA PRO A 23 -15.55 -9.50 -25.90
C PRO A 23 -15.93 -8.27 -26.72
N LEU A 24 -16.72 -8.47 -27.77
CA LEU A 24 -17.17 -7.40 -28.66
C LEU A 24 -18.70 -7.29 -28.56
N ASN A 25 -19.21 -6.06 -28.64
CA ASN A 25 -20.64 -5.82 -28.80
C ASN A 25 -21.10 -6.05 -30.26
N ALA A 26 -22.40 -5.93 -30.50
CA ALA A 26 -22.99 -6.12 -31.83
C ALA A 26 -22.40 -5.21 -32.93
N ASN A 27 -21.78 -4.08 -32.55
CA ASN A 27 -21.14 -3.14 -33.46
C ASN A 27 -19.62 -3.41 -33.62
N GLY A 28 -19.11 -4.52 -33.10
CA GLY A 28 -17.69 -4.89 -33.17
C GLY A 28 -16.76 -4.08 -32.27
N LYS A 29 -17.29 -3.24 -31.36
CA LYS A 29 -16.49 -2.51 -30.35
C LYS A 29 -16.32 -3.37 -29.11
N ILE A 30 -15.22 -3.16 -28.37
CA ILE A 30 -14.99 -3.87 -27.11
C ILE A 30 -16.14 -3.62 -26.13
N ASP A 31 -16.75 -4.70 -25.64
CA ASP A 31 -17.76 -4.65 -24.60
C ASP A 31 -17.09 -4.69 -23.22
N ARG A 32 -16.85 -3.50 -22.66
CA ARG A 32 -16.20 -3.34 -21.35
C ARG A 32 -16.96 -4.00 -20.20
N LYS A 33 -18.29 -4.20 -20.32
CA LYS A 33 -19.09 -4.82 -19.26
C LYS A 33 -18.90 -6.33 -19.19
N GLN A 34 -18.44 -6.93 -20.28
CA GLN A 34 -18.17 -8.37 -20.37
C GLN A 34 -16.69 -8.70 -20.12
N LEU A 35 -15.84 -7.70 -19.88
CA LEU A 35 -14.47 -7.96 -19.45
C LEU A 35 -14.52 -8.65 -18.07
N PRO A 36 -13.68 -9.66 -17.84
CA PRO A 36 -13.61 -10.31 -16.55
C PRO A 36 -13.23 -9.29 -15.47
N SER A 37 -13.92 -9.36 -14.35
CA SER A 37 -13.59 -8.54 -13.19
C SER A 37 -12.20 -8.94 -12.67
N PRO A 38 -11.30 -7.98 -12.42
CA PRO A 38 -10.01 -8.27 -11.80
C PRO A 38 -10.23 -8.81 -10.38
N ASP A 39 -9.67 -9.99 -10.12
CA ASP A 39 -9.58 -10.51 -8.76
C ASP A 39 -8.33 -9.93 -8.08
N PHE A 40 -8.55 -8.88 -7.29
CA PHE A 40 -7.48 -8.21 -6.55
C PHE A 40 -6.91 -9.06 -5.40
N SER A 41 -7.64 -10.07 -4.91
CA SER A 41 -7.12 -10.99 -3.90
C SER A 41 -6.02 -11.89 -4.47
N LEU A 42 -6.16 -12.28 -5.74
CA LEU A 42 -5.16 -13.05 -6.49
C LEU A 42 -3.90 -12.22 -6.81
N SER A 43 -4.05 -10.91 -7.04
CA SER A 43 -2.92 -9.97 -7.16
C SER A 43 -2.12 -9.84 -5.86
N ALA A 44 -2.82 -9.78 -4.72
CA ALA A 44 -2.18 -9.77 -3.41
C ALA A 44 -1.43 -11.09 -3.15
N LEU A 45 -2.01 -12.24 -3.54
CA LEU A 45 -1.34 -13.55 -3.45
C LEU A 45 -0.11 -13.67 -4.37
N LEU A 46 -0.18 -13.18 -5.61
CA LEU A 46 0.96 -13.19 -6.55
C LEU A 46 2.04 -12.15 -6.21
N SER A 47 1.66 -11.06 -5.53
CA SER A 47 2.60 -10.11 -4.91
C SER A 47 3.16 -10.63 -3.58
N SER A 48 2.42 -11.53 -2.92
CA SER A 48 2.81 -12.35 -1.78
C SER A 48 3.60 -13.59 -2.24
N VAL A 49 4.48 -13.40 -3.23
CA VAL A 49 5.69 -14.23 -3.28
C VAL A 49 6.40 -13.92 -1.97
N LYS A 50 6.18 -14.82 -1.00
CA LYS A 50 6.77 -14.89 0.33
C LYS A 50 8.14 -14.23 0.26
N SER A 51 8.25 -13.01 0.78
CA SER A 51 9.58 -12.41 0.91
C SER A 51 10.34 -13.33 1.85
N ASP A 52 11.36 -14.01 1.33
CA ASP A 52 12.24 -14.88 2.12
C ASP A 52 12.94 -14.14 3.27
N THR A 53 12.86 -12.80 3.29
CA THR A 53 13.32 -11.98 4.41
C THR A 53 12.16 -11.62 5.33
N PRO A 54 12.26 -11.96 6.64
CA PRO A 54 11.31 -11.52 7.64
C PRO A 54 11.33 -10.00 7.78
N LEU A 55 10.21 -9.43 8.21
CA LEU A 55 10.11 -8.01 8.52
C LEU A 55 10.91 -7.71 9.78
N ASN A 56 11.64 -6.60 9.80
CA ASN A 56 12.23 -6.06 11.02
C ASN A 56 11.15 -5.41 11.91
N GLN A 57 11.40 -5.25 13.21
CA GLN A 57 10.43 -4.67 14.16
C GLN A 57 9.83 -3.32 13.72
N PHE A 58 10.62 -2.50 13.02
CA PHE A 58 10.13 -1.23 12.46
C PHE A 58 9.25 -1.42 11.22
N GLU A 59 9.60 -2.38 10.37
CA GLU A 59 8.82 -2.75 9.18
C GLU A 59 7.48 -3.39 9.58
N GLU A 60 7.44 -4.19 10.64
CA GLU A 60 6.21 -4.76 11.21
C GLU A 60 5.21 -3.68 11.64
N ARG A 61 5.70 -2.60 12.29
CA ARG A 61 4.83 -1.48 12.68
C ARG A 61 4.26 -0.77 11.45
N ILE A 62 5.09 -0.54 10.44
CA ILE A 62 4.66 0.04 9.16
C ILE A 62 3.61 -0.86 8.49
N HIS A 63 3.85 -2.17 8.52
CA HIS A 63 2.97 -3.19 7.98
C HIS A 63 1.59 -3.15 8.67
N THR A 64 1.52 -3.03 10.00
CA THR A 64 0.24 -2.87 10.71
C THR A 64 -0.52 -1.63 10.24
N ILE A 65 0.16 -0.49 10.05
CA ILE A 65 -0.49 0.73 9.56
C ILE A 65 -1.04 0.52 8.14
N TRP A 66 -0.31 -0.20 7.28
CA TRP A 66 -0.79 -0.54 5.94
C TRP A 66 -2.05 -1.39 5.99
N CYS A 67 -2.07 -2.43 6.82
CA CYS A 67 -3.22 -3.31 6.97
C CYS A 67 -4.47 -2.52 7.43
N GLN A 68 -4.30 -1.58 8.36
CA GLN A 68 -5.37 -0.69 8.82
C GLN A 68 -5.91 0.23 7.72
N VAL A 69 -5.02 0.78 6.88
CA VAL A 69 -5.42 1.70 5.78
C VAL A 69 -6.06 0.93 4.63
N LEU A 70 -5.53 -0.26 4.30
CA LEU A 70 -6.02 -1.09 3.21
C LEU A 70 -7.23 -1.96 3.61
N HIS A 71 -7.54 -2.06 4.91
CA HIS A 71 -8.56 -2.94 5.47
C HIS A 71 -8.38 -4.40 5.01
N CYS A 72 -7.17 -4.92 5.17
CA CYS A 72 -6.81 -6.28 4.80
C CYS A 72 -6.15 -7.02 5.97
N ASP A 73 -6.14 -8.34 5.90
CA ASP A 73 -5.54 -9.18 6.92
C ASP A 73 -4.01 -9.07 6.93
N GLU A 74 -3.42 -9.12 8.13
CA GLU A 74 -1.96 -8.99 8.33
C GLU A 74 -1.14 -10.09 7.63
N ASN A 75 -1.76 -11.20 7.23
CA ASN A 75 -1.07 -12.29 6.55
C ASN A 75 -0.92 -12.08 5.03
N HIS A 76 -1.41 -10.97 4.48
CA HIS A 76 -1.56 -10.79 3.02
C HIS A 76 -0.52 -9.90 2.34
N ILE A 77 0.30 -9.13 3.07
CA ILE A 77 1.21 -8.14 2.47
C ILE A 77 2.69 -8.53 2.69
N SER A 78 3.42 -8.70 1.59
CA SER A 78 4.88 -8.86 1.63
C SER A 78 5.59 -7.50 1.83
N GLY A 79 6.72 -7.48 2.54
CA GLY A 79 7.49 -6.26 2.79
C GLY A 79 8.02 -5.55 1.52
N THR A 80 8.13 -6.30 0.43
CA THR A 80 8.54 -5.81 -0.89
C THR A 80 7.37 -5.59 -1.85
N ALA A 81 6.13 -5.88 -1.42
CA ALA A 81 4.96 -5.65 -2.25
C ALA A 81 4.70 -4.15 -2.39
N SER A 82 4.29 -3.74 -3.59
CA SER A 82 3.90 -2.37 -3.85
C SER A 82 2.54 -2.09 -3.23
N PHE A 83 2.36 -0.95 -2.59
CA PHE A 83 1.08 -0.49 -2.05
C PHE A 83 -0.04 -0.60 -3.08
N PHE A 84 0.26 -0.27 -4.34
CA PHE A 84 -0.70 -0.31 -5.44
C PHE A 84 -0.99 -1.74 -5.95
N SER A 85 -0.06 -2.69 -5.76
CA SER A 85 -0.28 -4.08 -6.19
C SER A 85 -1.13 -4.87 -5.20
N VAL A 86 -1.18 -4.44 -3.93
CA VAL A 86 -2.00 -5.03 -2.86
C VAL A 86 -3.37 -4.36 -2.69
N GLY A 87 -3.82 -3.60 -3.70
CA GLY A 87 -5.15 -2.97 -3.70
C GLY A 87 -5.18 -1.52 -3.21
N GLY A 88 -4.04 -0.92 -2.92
CA GLY A 88 -3.93 0.49 -2.59
C GLY A 88 -4.17 1.42 -3.79
N HIS A 89 -4.70 2.60 -3.51
CA HIS A 89 -4.93 3.66 -4.49
C HIS A 89 -4.59 5.04 -3.90
N SER A 90 -4.61 6.09 -4.73
CA SER A 90 -4.15 7.43 -4.37
C SER A 90 -4.79 8.00 -3.09
N LEU A 91 -6.10 7.85 -2.90
CA LEU A 91 -6.77 8.33 -1.68
C LEU A 91 -6.27 7.61 -0.42
N ARG A 92 -6.12 6.28 -0.47
CA ARG A 92 -5.56 5.49 0.64
C ARG A 92 -4.10 5.79 0.90
N PHE A 93 -3.34 6.07 -0.16
CA PHE A 93 -1.94 6.46 -0.05
C PHE A 93 -1.79 7.83 0.61
N ILE A 94 -2.70 8.77 0.32
CA ILE A 94 -2.77 10.08 0.99
C ILE A 94 -3.14 9.90 2.47
N GLU A 95 -4.13 9.05 2.77
CA GLU A 95 -4.48 8.70 4.15
C GLU A 95 -3.26 8.14 4.91
N LEU A 96 -2.54 7.20 4.29
CA LEU A 96 -1.33 6.60 4.84
C LEU A 96 -0.25 7.65 5.14
N TYR A 97 -0.03 8.57 4.19
CA TYR A 97 0.94 9.66 4.34
C TYR A 97 0.64 10.53 5.56
N TYR A 98 -0.62 10.97 5.72
CA TYR A 98 -1.01 11.80 6.87
C TYR A 98 -0.94 11.03 8.19
N ARG A 99 -1.28 9.73 8.19
CA ARG A 99 -1.08 8.87 9.37
C ARG A 99 0.39 8.80 9.76
N TYR A 100 1.31 8.69 8.80
CA TYR A 100 2.75 8.71 9.09
C TYR A 100 3.20 10.03 9.68
N GLN A 101 2.76 11.15 9.10
CA GLN A 101 3.09 12.47 9.65
C GLN A 101 2.62 12.61 11.11
N SER A 102 1.41 12.14 11.43
CA SER A 102 0.87 12.17 12.79
C SER A 102 1.59 11.22 13.76
N LEU A 103 1.99 10.03 13.30
CA LEU A 103 2.58 9.00 14.16
C LEU A 103 4.04 9.27 14.50
N PHE A 104 4.78 9.75 13.52
CA PHE A 104 6.22 9.94 13.63
C PHE A 104 6.60 11.41 13.86
N ASN A 105 5.61 12.30 14.06
CA ASN A 105 5.80 13.73 14.32
C ASN A 105 6.69 14.44 13.28
N PHE A 106 6.68 14.00 12.03
CA PHE A 106 7.44 14.66 10.97
C PHE A 106 6.79 16.00 10.63
N ASN A 107 7.61 17.05 10.54
CA ASN A 107 7.15 18.31 9.94
C ASN A 107 6.97 18.12 8.43
N ALA A 108 6.12 18.94 7.80
CA ALA A 108 5.81 18.84 6.37
C ALA A 108 7.03 18.99 5.43
N ARG A 109 8.17 19.49 5.94
CA ARG A 109 9.45 19.56 5.20
C ARG A 109 10.28 18.29 5.29
N SER A 110 10.12 17.50 6.36
CA SER A 110 10.91 16.29 6.60
C SER A 110 10.43 15.13 5.72
N LEU A 111 9.11 14.97 5.54
CA LEU A 111 8.55 13.91 4.70
C LEU A 111 7.86 14.50 3.48
N SER A 112 8.52 14.49 2.32
CA SER A 112 7.92 14.93 1.05
C SER A 112 6.97 13.87 0.49
N ILE A 113 5.75 14.28 0.12
CA ILE A 113 4.77 13.40 -0.55
C ILE A 113 5.32 12.83 -1.87
N GLY A 114 6.15 13.59 -2.59
CA GLY A 114 6.75 13.13 -3.84
C GLY A 114 7.72 11.97 -3.63
N LEU A 115 8.56 12.06 -2.59
CA LEU A 115 9.47 10.97 -2.21
C LEU A 115 8.71 9.77 -1.67
N PHE A 116 7.63 10.03 -0.91
CA PHE A 116 6.76 8.98 -0.40
C PHE A 116 6.13 8.17 -1.55
N LEU A 117 5.59 8.83 -2.57
CA LEU A 117 5.01 8.19 -3.77
C LEU A 117 6.00 7.36 -4.59
N GLN A 118 7.29 7.72 -4.57
CA GLN A 118 8.34 6.99 -5.30
C GLN A 118 8.82 5.72 -4.59
N GLN A 119 8.42 5.54 -3.33
CA GLN A 119 8.89 4.48 -2.43
C GLN A 119 7.72 3.53 -2.08
N PRO A 120 7.05 2.88 -3.04
CA PRO A 120 5.75 2.27 -2.81
C PRO A 120 5.77 0.95 -2.02
N THR A 121 6.83 0.61 -1.28
CA THR A 121 6.90 -0.66 -0.51
C THR A 121 7.14 -0.41 0.98
N ILE A 122 6.79 -1.38 1.82
CA ILE A 122 7.00 -1.29 3.28
C ILE A 122 8.48 -1.09 3.63
N ARG A 123 9.37 -1.87 3.01
CA ARG A 123 10.82 -1.76 3.23
C ARG A 123 11.38 -0.40 2.80
N GLN A 124 10.88 0.11 1.68
CA GLN A 124 11.25 1.44 1.18
C GLN A 124 10.76 2.56 2.08
N HIS A 125 9.52 2.50 2.56
CA HIS A 125 9.03 3.42 3.60
C HIS A 125 9.86 3.32 4.88
N ALA A 126 10.21 2.10 5.32
CA ALA A 126 11.03 1.89 6.52
C ALA A 126 12.40 2.57 6.39
N GLN A 127 13.07 2.37 5.26
CA GLN A 127 14.34 3.01 4.94
C GLN A 127 14.21 4.53 4.89
N LEU A 128 13.21 5.04 4.17
CA LEU A 128 12.94 6.47 4.07
C LEU A 128 12.80 7.08 5.47
N LEU A 129 11.94 6.51 6.32
CA LEU A 129 11.66 7.04 7.65
C LEU A 129 12.87 6.97 8.59
N GLN A 130 13.73 5.95 8.46
CA GLN A 130 14.96 5.83 9.25
C GLN A 130 16.06 6.82 8.82
N THR A 131 16.08 7.22 7.54
CA THR A 131 17.06 8.20 7.02
C THR A 131 16.71 9.65 7.35
N LEU A 132 15.46 9.92 7.73
CA LEU A 132 15.04 11.27 8.10
C LEU A 132 15.65 11.66 9.45
N PRO A 133 16.18 12.89 9.59
CA PRO A 133 16.72 13.35 10.86
C PRO A 133 15.61 13.31 11.91
N SER A 134 15.78 12.46 12.92
CA SER A 134 14.90 12.40 14.08
C SER A 134 15.05 13.73 14.82
N ASN A 135 14.00 14.55 14.83
CA ASN A 135 13.99 15.72 15.70
C ASN A 135 13.73 15.20 17.12
N ASP A 136 14.79 14.75 17.78
CA ASP A 136 14.76 14.17 19.12
C ASP A 136 14.18 15.15 20.13
N ALA A 137 12.97 14.87 20.62
CA ALA A 137 12.51 15.34 21.92
C ALA A 137 11.29 14.61 22.48
N GLN A 138 10.54 13.79 21.73
CA GLN A 138 9.41 13.06 22.30
C GLN A 138 9.33 11.63 21.79
N THR A 139 9.61 10.71 22.72
CA THR A 139 9.22 9.31 22.74
C THR A 139 8.04 9.06 21.85
N ILE A 140 8.26 8.25 20.82
CA ILE A 140 7.24 7.90 19.88
C ILE A 140 6.04 7.37 20.65
N ARG A 141 4.92 8.11 20.60
CA ARG A 141 3.73 7.84 21.41
C ARG A 141 2.94 6.68 20.78
N TRP A 142 3.53 5.49 20.80
CA TRP A 142 3.01 4.28 20.18
C TRP A 142 1.82 3.65 20.94
N GLN A 143 1.65 3.98 22.22
CA GLN A 143 0.70 3.28 23.09
C GLN A 143 -0.77 3.76 23.00
N SER A 144 -1.06 4.89 22.35
CA SER A 144 -2.42 5.46 22.34
C SER A 144 -3.30 5.07 21.14
N LEU A 145 -2.82 4.23 20.22
CA LEU A 145 -3.55 3.91 18.98
C LEU A 145 -3.96 2.45 18.82
N VAL A 146 -3.72 1.60 19.83
CA VAL A 146 -4.20 0.20 19.84
C VAL A 146 -5.58 0.05 20.51
N ILE A 147 -6.22 1.13 21.00
CA ILE A 147 -7.54 1.01 21.65
C ILE A 147 -8.54 1.99 21.04
N ASN A 148 -9.28 1.51 20.04
CA ASN A 148 -10.73 1.68 20.00
C ASN A 148 -11.33 0.65 19.03
N GLU A 149 -11.09 -0.64 19.32
CA GLU A 149 -12.04 -1.65 18.91
C GLU A 149 -13.26 -1.58 19.82
N GLY A 150 -14.44 -1.72 19.21
CA GLY A 150 -15.73 -1.41 19.79
C GLY A 150 -15.97 -2.04 21.16
N LYS A 151 -16.25 -1.16 22.13
CA LYS A 151 -17.22 -1.44 23.19
C LYS A 151 -18.27 -0.35 23.20
N THR A 152 -19.16 -0.41 22.22
CA THR A 152 -20.50 0.16 22.38
C THR A 152 -21.27 -0.81 23.29
N SER A 153 -21.05 -0.70 24.60
CA SER A 153 -21.90 -1.33 25.59
C SER A 153 -23.23 -0.58 25.57
N LEU A 154 -24.27 -1.20 24.99
CA LEU A 154 -25.66 -0.85 25.28
C LEU A 154 -25.91 -1.15 26.77
N ASN A 155 -26.14 -0.08 27.54
CA ASN A 155 -26.96 -0.08 28.73
C ASN A 155 -28.01 1.01 28.55
#